data_AF-A0A9Q3D2E2-F1
#
_entry.id   AF-A0A9Q3D2E2-F1
#
_cell.length_a   1.000
_cell.length_b   1.000
_cell.length_c   1.000
_cell.angle_alpha   90.00
_cell.angle_beta   90.00
_cell.angle_gamma   90.00
#
_symmetry.space_group_name_H-M   'P 1'
#
loop_
_entity.id
_entity.type
_entity.pdbx_description
1 polymer ?
#
loop_
_entity_poly.entity_id
_entity_poly.type
_entity_poly.pdbx_seq_one_letter_code
_entity_poly.pdbx_strand_id
1 'polypeptide(L)'
;MQKMTPIMANIQAASSSEASRPPAFKTPSKKALECFDGTQPLKVRSFIQPCQSIFHNDPENFSQDRKKVLYATSFLIGRAAKWIEPYLSNLTNKDPNLLLNYWNLFEYQLFALFGDPNQVRKAEAELDSLRMK
;
A
#
# COMPACT_ATOMS: atom_id res chain seq x y z
N MET A 1 -1.99 72.61 -28.79
CA MET A 1 -0.74 71.86 -28.58
C MET A 1 -0.23 72.16 -27.18
N GLN A 2 -0.41 71.23 -26.24
CA GLN A 2 0.02 71.39 -24.84
C GLN A 2 0.72 70.10 -24.40
N LYS A 3 1.83 70.26 -23.66
CA LYS A 3 2.94 69.31 -23.44
C LYS A 3 2.79 68.50 -22.13
N MET A 4 3.51 67.37 -22.07
CA MET A 4 4.21 66.69 -20.93
C MET A 4 3.86 67.14 -19.49
N THR A 5 3.71 66.28 -18.45
CA THR A 5 4.48 65.09 -18.02
C THR A 5 3.82 64.51 -16.73
N PRO A 6 4.28 63.36 -16.18
CA PRO A 6 3.51 62.52 -15.23
C PRO A 6 3.78 62.84 -13.75
N ILE A 7 2.89 62.38 -12.87
CA ILE A 7 3.07 62.38 -11.41
C ILE A 7 3.52 60.99 -10.97
N MET A 8 4.74 60.89 -10.45
CA MET A 8 5.15 59.81 -9.54
C MET A 8 4.88 60.25 -8.09
N ALA A 9 4.35 59.34 -7.28
CA ALA A 9 4.54 59.38 -5.84
C ALA A 9 4.67 57.94 -5.31
N ASN A 10 5.84 57.69 -4.72
CA ASN A 10 6.36 56.47 -4.15
C ASN A 10 5.95 56.38 -2.67
N ILE A 11 5.42 55.25 -2.20
CA ILE A 11 5.35 54.93 -0.76
C ILE A 11 5.81 53.48 -0.55
N GLN A 12 6.68 53.35 0.45
CA GLN A 12 7.58 52.24 0.71
C GLN A 12 7.14 51.40 1.92
N ALA A 13 7.52 50.12 1.84
CA ALA A 13 7.87 49.17 2.90
C ALA A 13 6.80 48.33 3.64
N ALA A 14 7.13 47.03 3.60
CA ALA A 14 7.01 46.00 4.63
C ALA A 14 5.67 45.32 4.86
N SER A 15 5.59 44.07 4.41
CA SER A 15 5.46 42.91 5.31
C SER A 15 5.46 41.63 4.49
N SER A 16 6.59 40.92 4.49
CA SER A 16 6.61 39.50 4.14
C SER A 16 5.79 38.76 5.21
N SER A 17 4.50 38.56 4.95
CA SER A 17 3.72 37.57 5.67
C SER A 17 4.11 36.20 5.12
N GLU A 18 5.21 35.66 5.63
CA GLU A 18 5.49 34.24 5.56
C GLU A 18 4.48 33.54 6.45
N ALA A 19 3.27 33.37 5.91
CA ALA A 19 2.25 32.53 6.49
C ALA A 19 2.85 31.14 6.62
N SER A 20 3.10 30.75 7.86
CA SER A 20 3.67 29.46 8.27
C SER A 20 3.01 28.35 7.45
N ARG A 21 3.75 27.83 6.46
CA ARG A 21 3.36 26.64 5.72
C ARG A 21 3.10 25.57 6.78
N PRO A 22 1.92 24.91 6.80
CA PRO A 22 1.72 23.79 7.72
C PRO A 22 2.90 22.82 7.53
N PRO A 23 3.47 22.26 8.61
CA PRO A 23 4.57 21.33 8.48
C PRO A 23 4.14 20.30 7.45
N ALA A 24 4.86 20.28 6.31
CA ALA A 24 4.60 19.31 5.28
C ALA A 24 4.58 17.97 5.99
N PHE A 25 3.43 17.30 5.97
CA PHE A 25 3.34 15.92 6.43
C PHE A 25 4.43 15.20 5.65
N LYS A 26 5.57 14.95 6.29
CA LYS A 26 6.65 14.19 5.70
C LYS A 26 6.06 12.81 5.61
N THR A 27 5.53 12.48 4.45
CA THR A 27 5.08 11.14 4.12
C THR A 27 6.22 10.23 4.55
N PRO A 28 6.00 9.32 5.52
CA PRO A 28 7.03 8.39 5.93
C PRO A 28 7.56 7.75 4.65
N SER A 29 8.87 7.89 4.43
CA SER A 29 9.56 7.38 3.25
C SER A 29 8.95 6.03 2.88
N LYS A 30 8.31 5.96 1.71
CA LYS A 30 7.49 4.84 1.21
C LYS A 30 8.19 3.56 1.63
N LYS A 31 7.72 2.91 2.71
CA LYS A 31 8.43 1.74 3.26
C LYS A 31 8.47 0.74 2.11
N ALA A 32 9.68 0.47 1.60
CA ALA A 32 9.84 -0.46 0.49
C ALA A 32 9.16 -1.76 0.92
N LEU A 33 8.25 -2.24 0.09
CA LEU A 33 7.57 -3.49 0.37
C LEU A 33 8.64 -4.58 0.45
N GLU A 34 8.68 -5.33 1.55
CA GLU A 34 9.59 -6.46 1.67
C GLU A 34 9.09 -7.60 0.77
N CYS A 35 10.02 -8.25 0.06
CA CYS A 35 9.67 -9.42 -0.74
C CYS A 35 9.22 -10.57 0.16
N PHE A 36 8.21 -11.33 -0.29
CA PHE A 36 7.66 -12.45 0.44
C PHE A 36 7.97 -13.77 -0.28
N ASP A 37 8.68 -14.66 0.39
CA ASP A 37 9.16 -15.93 -0.19
C ASP A 37 8.24 -17.13 0.09
N GLY A 38 7.27 -16.99 0.99
CA GLY A 38 6.38 -18.06 1.42
C GLY A 38 6.99 -19.04 2.43
N THR A 39 8.11 -18.73 3.09
CA THR A 39 8.76 -19.66 4.04
C THR A 39 8.38 -19.44 5.50
N GLN A 40 8.00 -18.22 5.88
CA GLN A 40 7.69 -17.87 7.27
C GLN A 40 6.20 -17.50 7.43
N PRO A 41 5.39 -18.36 8.06
CA PRO A 41 3.95 -18.15 8.07
C PRO A 41 3.45 -16.89 8.78
N LEU A 42 4.21 -16.42 9.77
CA LEU A 42 3.92 -15.20 10.51
C LEU A 42 4.18 -13.92 9.67
N LYS A 43 4.93 -14.01 8.56
CA LYS A 43 5.28 -12.87 7.72
C LYS A 43 4.23 -12.53 6.66
N VAL A 44 3.20 -13.36 6.44
CA VAL A 44 2.13 -13.05 5.48
C VAL A 44 1.43 -11.74 5.84
N ARG A 45 1.16 -11.49 7.14
CA ARG A 45 0.57 -10.21 7.59
C ARG A 45 1.49 -9.03 7.31
N SER A 46 2.79 -9.19 7.60
CA SER A 46 3.81 -8.16 7.35
C SER A 46 3.97 -7.83 5.87
N PHE A 47 3.60 -8.75 4.98
CA PHE A 47 3.54 -8.53 3.54
C PHE A 47 2.23 -7.85 3.08
N ILE A 48 1.08 -8.29 3.60
CA ILE A 48 -0.24 -7.79 3.18
C ILE A 48 -0.53 -6.37 3.70
N GLN A 49 -0.17 -6.04 4.94
CA GLN A 49 -0.50 -4.74 5.54
C GLN A 49 0.07 -3.54 4.75
N PRO A 50 1.36 -3.55 4.32
CA PRO A 50 1.88 -2.49 3.47
C PRO A 50 1.15 -2.39 2.11
N CYS A 51 0.77 -3.52 1.49
CA CYS A 51 -0.02 -3.52 0.26
C CYS A 51 -1.35 -2.76 0.45
N GLN A 52 -2.12 -3.11 1.48
CA GLN A 52 -3.40 -2.48 1.79
C GLN A 52 -3.25 -0.97 2.03
N SER A 53 -2.20 -0.56 2.76
CA SER A 53 -1.89 0.85 2.99
C SER A 53 -1.59 1.59 1.68
N ILE A 54 -0.79 1.01 0.79
CA ILE A 54 -0.47 1.60 -0.52
C ILE A 54 -1.72 1.76 -1.38
N PHE A 55 -2.59 0.74 -1.43
CA PHE A 55 -3.82 0.78 -2.23
C PHE A 55 -4.81 1.82 -1.71
N HIS A 56 -4.89 1.97 -0.39
CA HIS A 56 -5.76 2.97 0.24
C HIS A 56 -5.26 4.40 -0.01
N ASN A 57 -3.95 4.60 -0.04
CA ASN A 57 -3.34 5.91 -0.27
C ASN A 57 -3.34 6.34 -1.76
N ASP A 58 -3.54 5.41 -2.69
CA ASP A 58 -3.51 5.66 -4.14
C ASP A 58 -4.68 4.95 -4.87
N PRO A 59 -5.93 5.34 -4.58
CA PRO A 59 -7.11 4.67 -5.12
C PRO A 59 -7.27 4.84 -6.64
N GLU A 60 -6.69 5.88 -7.25
CA GLU A 60 -6.74 6.08 -8.69
C GLU A 60 -5.94 4.99 -9.42
N ASN A 61 -4.69 4.76 -8.99
CA ASN A 61 -3.86 3.71 -9.57
C ASN A 61 -4.33 2.31 -9.17
N PHE A 62 -4.89 2.14 -7.98
CA PHE A 62 -5.36 0.85 -7.46
C PHE A 62 -6.90 0.70 -7.48
N SER A 63 -7.55 1.32 -8.46
CA SER A 63 -9.00 1.31 -8.67
C SER A 63 -9.56 -0.07 -9.04
N GLN A 64 -8.73 -0.98 -9.56
CA GLN A 64 -9.13 -2.33 -9.94
C GLN A 64 -8.36 -3.35 -9.12
N ASP A 65 -9.04 -4.38 -8.62
CA ASP A 65 -8.44 -5.46 -7.84
C ASP A 65 -7.32 -6.17 -8.60
N ARG A 66 -7.46 -6.30 -9.92
CA ARG A 66 -6.39 -6.84 -10.76
C ARG A 66 -5.07 -6.09 -10.64
N LYS A 67 -5.11 -4.76 -10.54
CA LYS A 67 -3.90 -3.95 -10.36
C LYS A 67 -3.27 -4.19 -8.99
N LYS A 68 -4.10 -4.35 -7.95
CA LYS A 68 -3.67 -4.67 -6.58
C LYS A 68 -2.96 -6.03 -6.53
N VAL A 69 -3.58 -7.05 -7.13
CA VAL A 69 -3.01 -8.39 -7.17
C VAL A 69 -1.70 -8.37 -7.95
N LEU A 70 -1.67 -7.81 -9.16
CA LEU A 70 -0.43 -7.74 -9.96
C LEU A 70 0.70 -7.02 -9.21
N TYR A 71 0.38 -5.91 -8.53
CA TYR A 71 1.35 -5.22 -7.68
C TYR A 71 1.88 -6.09 -6.54
N ALA A 72 1.02 -6.78 -5.79
CA ALA A 72 1.49 -7.67 -4.74
C ALA A 72 2.34 -8.83 -5.30
N THR A 73 1.94 -9.40 -6.45
CA THR A 73 2.68 -10.50 -7.07
C THR A 73 4.10 -10.13 -7.50
N SER A 74 4.39 -8.86 -7.82
CA SER A 74 5.76 -8.45 -8.18
C SER A 74 6.75 -8.50 -7.00
N PHE A 75 6.25 -8.62 -5.78
CA PHE A 75 7.05 -8.77 -4.56
C PHE A 75 7.06 -10.21 -4.03
N LEU A 76 6.40 -11.15 -4.71
CA LEU A 76 6.51 -12.57 -4.38
C LEU A 76 7.81 -13.14 -4.96
N ILE A 77 8.52 -13.89 -4.13
CA ILE A 77 9.75 -14.59 -4.52
C ILE A 77 9.66 -16.06 -4.07
N GLY A 78 10.67 -16.86 -4.39
CA GLY A 78 10.82 -18.22 -3.84
C GLY A 78 9.59 -19.11 -4.05
N ARG A 79 9.06 -19.68 -2.96
CA ARG A 79 7.91 -20.59 -3.00
C ARG A 79 6.61 -19.86 -3.37
N ALA A 80 6.43 -18.63 -2.90
CA ALA A 80 5.25 -17.84 -3.21
C ALA A 80 5.19 -17.46 -4.71
N ALA A 81 6.33 -17.15 -5.32
CA ALA A 81 6.41 -16.90 -6.76
C ALA A 81 6.02 -18.13 -7.59
N LYS A 82 6.54 -19.31 -7.23
CA LYS A 82 6.20 -20.58 -7.91
C LYS A 82 4.71 -20.91 -7.82
N TRP A 83 4.05 -20.57 -6.71
CA TRP A 83 2.62 -20.78 -6.55
C TRP A 83 1.78 -19.90 -7.49
N ILE A 84 2.17 -18.64 -7.68
CA ILE A 84 1.39 -17.70 -8.48
C ILE A 84 1.67 -17.82 -10.00
N GLU A 85 2.81 -18.38 -10.37
CA GLU A 85 3.28 -18.50 -11.76
C GLU A 85 2.23 -19.02 -12.76
N PRO A 86 1.46 -20.10 -12.49
CA PRO A 86 0.45 -20.60 -13.42
C PRO A 86 -0.66 -19.59 -13.74
N TYR A 87 -0.97 -18.71 -12.79
CA TYR A 87 -1.97 -17.65 -12.98
C TYR A 87 -1.40 -16.51 -13.83
N LEU A 88 -0.11 -16.21 -13.68
CA LEU A 88 0.60 -15.19 -14.46
C LEU A 88 0.85 -15.61 -15.91
N SER A 89 0.90 -16.91 -16.22
CA SER A 89 1.07 -17.37 -17.61
C SER A 89 -0.11 -17.03 -18.52
N ASN A 90 -1.27 -16.64 -17.97
CA ASN A 90 -2.47 -16.36 -18.75
C ASN A 90 -3.12 -15.03 -18.36
N LEU A 91 -2.35 -13.93 -18.42
CA LEU A 91 -2.82 -12.58 -18.10
C LEU A 91 -4.00 -12.13 -18.99
N THR A 92 -4.14 -12.62 -20.20
CA THR A 92 -5.26 -12.23 -21.09
C THR A 92 -6.57 -12.94 -20.73
N ASN A 93 -6.54 -13.93 -19.84
CA ASN A 93 -7.73 -14.63 -19.39
C ASN A 93 -8.66 -13.68 -18.60
N LYS A 94 -9.89 -13.55 -19.09
CA LYS A 94 -10.94 -12.71 -18.51
C LYS A 94 -11.90 -13.49 -17.62
N ASP A 95 -11.56 -14.72 -17.25
CA ASP A 95 -12.39 -15.54 -16.35
C ASP A 95 -12.69 -14.75 -15.06
N PRO A 96 -13.99 -14.50 -14.75
CA PRO A 96 -14.41 -13.80 -13.55
C PRO A 96 -14.17 -14.62 -12.26
N ASN A 97 -13.57 -15.80 -12.32
CA ASN A 97 -13.13 -16.56 -11.14
C ASN A 97 -11.60 -16.61 -11.01
N LEU A 98 -10.87 -15.90 -11.87
CA LEU A 98 -9.42 -15.92 -11.84
C LEU A 98 -8.89 -15.21 -10.59
N LEU A 99 -7.99 -15.88 -9.86
CA LEU A 99 -7.28 -15.37 -8.68
C LEU A 99 -6.74 -13.94 -8.89
N LEU A 100 -6.25 -13.64 -10.09
CA LEU A 100 -5.67 -12.34 -10.43
C LEU A 100 -6.68 -11.20 -10.48
N ASN A 101 -7.99 -11.47 -10.58
CA ASN A 101 -9.01 -10.45 -10.78
C ASN A 101 -9.64 -9.96 -9.45
N TYR A 102 -9.38 -10.65 -8.34
CA TYR A 102 -10.06 -10.41 -7.05
C TYR A 102 -9.06 -10.37 -5.90
N TRP A 103 -8.94 -9.22 -5.24
CA TRP A 103 -7.96 -9.01 -4.17
C TRP A 103 -8.27 -9.90 -2.96
N ASN A 104 -9.54 -10.00 -2.57
CA ASN A 104 -9.98 -10.81 -1.45
C ASN A 104 -9.68 -12.30 -1.66
N LEU A 105 -9.84 -12.81 -2.88
CA LEU A 105 -9.54 -14.21 -3.21
C LEU A 105 -8.03 -14.46 -3.16
N PHE A 106 -7.22 -13.54 -3.68
CA PHE A 106 -5.77 -13.59 -3.58
C PHE A 106 -5.30 -13.59 -2.12
N GLU A 107 -5.78 -12.64 -1.31
CA GLU A 107 -5.44 -12.53 0.10
C GLU A 107 -5.83 -13.80 0.87
N TYR A 108 -7.05 -14.30 0.66
CA TYR A 108 -7.53 -15.55 1.27
C TYR A 108 -6.62 -16.74 0.93
N GLN A 109 -6.29 -16.97 -0.35
CA GLN A 109 -5.44 -18.08 -0.71
C GLN A 109 -4.01 -17.92 -0.18
N LEU A 110 -3.48 -16.69 -0.16
CA LEU A 110 -2.16 -16.42 0.39
C LEU A 110 -2.09 -16.79 1.87
N PHE A 111 -3.11 -16.42 2.66
CA PHE A 111 -3.21 -16.83 4.07
C PHE A 111 -3.46 -18.33 4.24
N ALA A 112 -4.27 -18.95 3.38
CA ALA A 112 -4.56 -20.37 3.47
C ALA A 112 -3.31 -21.24 3.19
N LEU A 113 -2.47 -20.82 2.24
CA LEU A 113 -1.29 -21.58 1.82
C LEU A 113 -0.04 -21.26 2.62
N PHE A 114 0.12 -20.00 3.02
CA PHE A 114 1.35 -19.53 3.67
C PHE A 114 1.13 -19.01 5.09
N GLY A 115 -0.09 -18.89 5.60
CA GLY A 115 -0.36 -18.44 6.96
C GLY A 115 -0.17 -19.54 8.00
N ASP A 116 -0.11 -19.17 9.29
CA ASP A 116 -0.08 -20.14 10.39
C ASP A 116 -1.52 -20.66 10.65
N PRO A 117 -1.83 -21.94 10.36
CA PRO A 117 -3.17 -22.48 10.57
C PRO A 117 -3.58 -22.53 12.05
N ASN A 118 -2.62 -22.40 12.97
CA ASN A 118 -2.86 -22.40 14.40
C ASN A 118 -2.86 -20.99 15.00
N GLN A 119 -2.82 -19.92 14.19
CA GLN A 119 -2.71 -18.54 14.70
C GLN A 119 -3.82 -18.20 15.69
N VAL A 120 -5.06 -18.60 15.40
CA VAL A 120 -6.22 -18.37 16.29
C VAL A 120 -6.05 -19.13 17.59
N ARG A 121 -5.79 -20.44 17.52
CA ARG A 121 -5.59 -21.29 18.72
C ARG A 121 -4.43 -20.81 19.60
N LYS A 122 -3.34 -20.31 19.00
CA LYS A 122 -2.22 -19.73 19.74
C LYS A 122 -2.62 -18.44 20.45
N ALA A 123 -3.33 -17.55 19.77
CA ALA A 123 -3.82 -16.31 20.36
C ALA A 123 -4.79 -16.58 21.52
N GLU A 124 -5.69 -17.55 21.38
CA GLU A 124 -6.60 -17.99 22.44
C GLU A 124 -5.83 -18.56 23.65
N ALA A 125 -4.88 -19.46 23.41
CA ALA A 125 -4.06 -20.04 24.47
C ALA A 125 -3.22 -18.98 25.20
N GLU A 126 -2.70 -17.97 24.48
CA GLU A 126 -1.97 -16.84 25.07
C GLU A 126 -2.90 -16.01 25.97
N LEU A 127 -4.10 -15.67 25.51
CA LEU A 127 -5.10 -14.95 26.31
C LEU A 127 -5.49 -15.72 27.58
N ASP A 128 -5.73 -17.04 27.47
CA ASP A 128 -6.03 -17.87 28.64
C ASP A 128 -4.86 -17.91 29.64
N SER A 129 -3.61 -17.99 29.14
CA SER A 129 -2.42 -17.95 29.99
C SER A 129 -2.22 -16.61 30.71
N LEU A 130 -2.67 -15.50 30.11
CA LEU A 130 -2.64 -14.17 30.71
C LEU A 130 -3.73 -14.01 31.79
N ARG A 131 -4.87 -14.69 31.64
CA ARG A 131 -5.96 -14.69 32.64
C ARG A 131 -5.63 -15.57 33.85
N MET A 132 -4.81 -16.61 33.70
CA MET A 132 -4.46 -17.56 34.77
C MET A 132 -3.24 -17.12 35.61
N LYS A 133 -3.04 -15.82 35.83
CA LYS A 133 -2.00 -15.27 36.72
C LYS A 133 -2.59 -14.55 37.93
#